data_AF-A0A349KHJ5-F1
#
_entry.id   AF-A0A349KHJ5-F1
#
_cell.length_a   1.000
_cell.length_b   1.000
_cell.length_c   1.000
_cell.angle_alpha   90.00
_cell.angle_beta   90.00
_cell.angle_gamma   90.00
#
_symmetry.space_group_name_H-M   'P 1'
#
loop_
_entity.id
_entity.type
_entity.pdbx_description
1 polymer ?
#
loop_
_entity_poly.entity_id
_entity_poly.type
_entity_poly.pdbx_seq_one_letter_code
_entity_poly.pdbx_strand_id
1 'polypeptide(L)'
;MELYEAMSTLRAVRRLKPDPIPDDVQTRILNAATWAPTGGNVQPWRMVAVTDADKKQALEDLYRPHWESYIPGYESRMKNMPEELKASTTRALDAGTYLANHMHEVPLI
;
A
#
# COMPACT_ATOMS: atom_id res chain seq x y z
N MET A 1 -16.52 -1.10 15.43
CA MET A 1 -16.44 -2.05 14.31
C MET A 1 -15.96 -3.36 14.89
N GLU A 2 -16.70 -4.43 14.63
CA GLU A 2 -16.35 -5.76 15.10
C GLU A 2 -15.20 -6.35 14.26
N LEU A 3 -14.46 -7.33 14.80
CA LEU A 3 -13.28 -7.90 14.12
C LEU A 3 -13.60 -8.42 12.72
N TYR A 4 -14.66 -9.22 12.57
CA TYR A 4 -15.03 -9.82 11.28
C TYR A 4 -15.52 -8.77 10.26
N GLU A 5 -16.15 -7.70 10.73
CA GLU A 5 -16.53 -6.56 9.89
C GLU A 5 -15.29 -5.84 9.36
N ALA A 6 -14.30 -5.58 10.23
CA ALA A 6 -13.03 -4.97 9.85
C ALA A 6 -12.28 -5.79 8.80
N MET A 7 -12.23 -7.11 8.99
CA MET A 7 -11.54 -8.02 8.09
C MET A 7 -12.23 -8.15 6.72
N SER A 8 -13.56 -8.29 6.72
CA SER A 8 -14.32 -8.50 5.47
C SER A 8 -14.42 -7.25 4.60
N THR A 9 -14.26 -6.06 5.18
CA THR A 9 -14.36 -4.78 4.46
C THR A 9 -13.00 -4.17 4.09
N LEU A 10 -11.89 -4.85 4.42
CA LEU A 10 -10.54 -4.37 4.15
C LEU A 10 -10.32 -4.14 2.64
N ARG A 11 -9.76 -2.98 2.29
CA ARG A 11 -9.45 -2.60 0.91
C ARG A 11 -8.11 -1.89 0.83
N ALA A 12 -7.43 -2.04 -0.30
CA ALA A 12 -6.24 -1.26 -0.60
C ALA A 12 -6.63 0.21 -0.84
N VAL A 13 -6.11 1.11 -0.01
CA VAL A 13 -6.27 2.56 -0.16
C VAL A 13 -4.98 3.12 -0.77
N ARG A 14 -5.10 3.86 -1.87
CA ARG A 14 -3.96 4.35 -2.65
C ARG A 14 -3.92 5.87 -2.81
N ARG A 15 -4.83 6.57 -2.13
CA ARG A 15 -4.88 8.02 -2.02
C ARG A 15 -4.92 8.32 -0.53
N LEU A 16 -3.80 8.76 0.00
CA LEU A 16 -3.61 8.99 1.43
C LEU A 16 -3.46 10.49 1.66
N LYS A 17 -3.91 10.97 2.81
CA LYS A 17 -3.61 12.35 3.20
C LYS A 17 -2.16 12.43 3.69
N PRO A 18 -1.46 13.54 3.47
CA PRO A 18 -0.08 13.72 3.91
C PRO A 18 0.05 13.98 5.42
N ASP A 19 -1.08 14.08 6.15
CA ASP A 19 -1.11 14.33 7.59
C ASP A 19 -0.26 13.28 8.35
N PRO A 20 0.74 13.70 9.15
CA PRO A 20 1.55 12.77 9.93
C PRO A 20 0.71 11.87 10.83
N ILE A 21 1.10 10.61 10.95
CA ILE A 21 0.47 9.67 11.87
C ILE A 21 1.06 9.90 13.27
N PRO A 22 0.24 10.09 14.32
CA PRO A 22 0.74 10.22 15.69
C PRO A 22 1.61 9.03 16.12
N ASP A 23 2.68 9.28 16.87
CA ASP A 23 3.66 8.25 17.26
C ASP A 23 3.05 7.12 18.09
N ASP A 24 2.06 7.42 18.93
CA ASP A 24 1.33 6.42 19.72
C ASP A 24 0.51 5.47 18.83
N VAL A 25 -0.06 5.99 17.75
CA VAL A 25 -0.78 5.20 16.75
C VAL A 25 0.19 4.30 15.98
N GLN A 26 1.32 4.84 15.52
CA GLN A 26 2.36 4.05 14.84
C GLN A 26 2.86 2.90 15.74
N THR A 27 3.22 3.23 16.98
CA THR A 27 3.69 2.25 17.98
C THR A 27 2.66 1.17 18.23
N ARG A 28 1.38 1.53 18.38
CA ARG A 28 0.29 0.58 18.59
C ARG A 28 0.14 -0.39 17.42
N ILE A 29 0.23 0.07 16.18
CA ILE A 29 0.10 -0.77 14.97
C ILE A 29 1.29 -1.71 14.84
N LEU A 30 2.51 -1.21 15.01
CA LEU A 30 3.73 -2.02 14.91
C LEU A 30 3.79 -3.08 16.03
N ASN A 31 3.37 -2.73 17.25
CA ASN A 31 3.24 -3.70 18.34
C ASN A 31 2.21 -4.77 18.02
N ALA A 32 1.04 -4.40 17.48
CA ALA A 32 0.03 -5.37 17.09
C ALA A 32 0.54 -6.35 16.01
N ALA A 33 1.37 -5.88 15.07
CA ALA A 33 2.00 -6.74 14.06
C ALA A 33 2.88 -7.84 14.69
N THR A 34 3.53 -7.56 15.83
CA THR A 34 4.37 -8.56 16.52
C THR A 34 3.59 -9.69 17.18
N TRP A 35 2.26 -9.54 17.34
CA TRP A 35 1.42 -10.60 17.90
C TRP A 35 1.08 -11.71 16.90
N ALA A 36 1.46 -11.54 15.63
CA ALA A 36 1.31 -12.60 14.63
C ALA A 36 2.14 -13.84 15.04
N PRO A 37 1.57 -15.06 14.92
CA PRO A 37 2.27 -16.27 15.35
C PRO A 37 3.50 -16.54 14.47
N THR A 38 4.58 -17.02 15.10
CA THR A 38 5.78 -17.48 14.39
C THR A 38 6.22 -18.85 14.90
N GLY A 39 6.70 -19.69 13.98
CA GLY A 39 7.29 -20.98 14.34
C GLY A 39 8.43 -20.78 15.34
N GLY A 40 8.34 -21.43 16.50
CA GLY A 40 9.35 -21.31 17.55
C GLY A 40 9.48 -19.91 18.18
N ASN A 41 8.50 -19.02 17.98
CA ASN A 41 8.54 -17.62 18.43
C ASN A 41 9.77 -16.83 17.95
N VAL A 42 10.31 -17.16 16.77
CA VAL A 42 11.55 -16.56 16.27
C VAL A 42 11.41 -15.10 15.85
N GLN A 43 10.18 -14.61 15.64
CA GLN A 43 9.88 -13.20 15.31
C GLN A 43 10.82 -12.63 14.23
N PRO A 44 10.86 -13.22 13.01
CA PRO A 44 11.93 -13.01 12.04
C PRO A 44 11.81 -11.69 11.26
N TRP A 45 11.05 -10.72 11.76
CA TRP A 45 10.81 -9.44 11.09
C TRP A 45 11.74 -8.34 11.56
N ARG A 46 11.99 -7.40 10.66
CA ARG A 46 12.49 -6.07 10.93
C ARG A 46 11.53 -5.10 10.26
N MET A 47 11.02 -4.15 11.03
CA MET A 47 10.11 -3.11 10.53
C MET A 47 10.90 -1.81 10.45
N VAL A 48 10.86 -1.16 9.30
CA VAL A 48 11.49 0.14 9.06
C VAL A 48 10.37 1.09 8.67
N ALA A 49 10.14 2.10 9.51
CA ALA A 49 9.18 3.17 9.29
C ALA A 49 9.91 4.37 8.68
N VAL A 50 9.49 4.82 7.50
CA VAL A 50 10.15 5.91 6.78
C VAL A 50 9.24 7.14 6.73
N THR A 51 9.61 8.17 7.50
CA THR A 51 8.94 9.48 7.53
C THR A 51 9.77 10.60 6.88
N ASP A 52 11.07 10.38 6.73
CA ASP A 52 12.02 11.32 6.11
C ASP A 52 11.67 11.56 4.63
N ALA A 53 11.51 12.84 4.27
CA ALA A 53 11.02 13.23 2.95
C ALA A 53 11.94 12.77 1.81
N ASP A 54 13.27 12.93 1.98
CA ASP A 54 14.25 12.56 0.95
C ASP A 54 14.29 11.05 0.75
N LYS A 55 14.21 10.27 1.84
CA LYS A 55 14.13 8.80 1.76
C LYS A 55 12.83 8.34 1.11
N LYS A 56 11.70 8.97 1.41
CA LYS A 56 10.42 8.66 0.76
C LYS A 56 10.47 8.99 -0.74
N GLN A 57 11.10 10.10 -1.14
CA GLN A 57 11.34 10.41 -2.55
C GLN A 57 12.20 9.35 -3.23
N ALA A 58 13.31 8.94 -2.59
CA ALA A 58 14.16 7.89 -3.13
C ALA A 58 13.42 6.55 -3.29
N LEU A 59 12.52 6.20 -2.36
CA LEU A 59 11.67 5.01 -2.48
C LEU A 59 10.69 5.12 -3.66
N GLU A 60 10.09 6.30 -3.88
CA GLU A 60 9.26 6.53 -5.05
C GLU A 60 10.06 6.38 -6.35
N ASP A 61 11.24 6.98 -6.43
CA ASP A 61 12.08 6.93 -7.63
C ASP A 61 12.53 5.50 -7.96
N LEU A 62 12.67 4.64 -6.96
CA LEU A 62 12.87 3.20 -7.14
C LEU A 62 11.59 2.48 -7.58
N TYR A 63 10.44 2.82 -6.99
CA TYR A 63 9.18 2.12 -7.21
C TYR A 63 8.54 2.44 -8.57
N ARG A 64 8.51 3.72 -8.94
CA ARG A 64 7.76 4.26 -10.09
C ARG A 64 8.13 3.59 -11.43
N PRO A 65 9.42 3.38 -11.79
CA PRO A 65 9.77 2.68 -13.03
C PRO A 65 9.27 1.22 -13.08
N HIS A 66 9.25 0.53 -11.94
CA HIS A 66 8.72 -0.83 -11.86
C HIS A 66 7.19 -0.84 -12.02
N TRP A 67 6.49 0.13 -11.44
CA TRP A 67 5.05 0.30 -11.68
C TRP A 67 4.74 0.59 -13.15
N GLU A 68 5.47 1.51 -13.78
CA GLU A 68 5.33 1.83 -15.21
C GLU A 68 5.56 0.61 -16.10
N SER A 69 6.54 -0.25 -15.77
CA SER A 69 6.78 -1.50 -16.50
C SER A 69 5.67 -2.55 -16.31
N TYR A 70 4.95 -2.49 -15.18
CA TYR A 70 3.89 -3.43 -14.82
C TYR A 70 2.57 -3.12 -15.54
N ILE A 71 2.24 -1.83 -15.73
CA ILE A 71 0.95 -1.37 -16.29
C ILE A 71 0.63 -1.99 -17.67
N PRO A 72 1.54 -2.00 -18.69
CA PRO A 72 1.19 -2.48 -20.02
C PRO A 72 0.73 -3.94 -20.05
N GLY A 73 1.33 -4.80 -19.22
CA GLY A 73 0.94 -6.20 -19.09
C GLY A 73 -0.47 -6.34 -18.50
N TYR A 74 -0.85 -5.43 -17.60
CA TYR A 74 -2.17 -5.42 -17.01
C TYR A 74 -3.23 -4.84 -17.98
N GLU A 75 -2.92 -3.75 -18.68
CA GLU A 75 -3.78 -3.18 -19.73
C GLU A 75 -4.06 -4.19 -20.85
N SER A 76 -3.05 -4.98 -21.24
CA SER A 76 -3.22 -6.06 -22.22
C SER A 76 -4.25 -7.10 -21.76
N ARG A 77 -4.23 -7.49 -20.47
CA ARG A 77 -5.22 -8.41 -19.90
C ARG A 77 -6.62 -7.80 -19.86
N MET A 78 -6.73 -6.49 -19.60
CA MET A 78 -8.02 -5.80 -19.55
C MET A 78 -8.76 -5.77 -20.90
N LYS A 79 -8.04 -5.83 -22.03
CA LYS A 79 -8.67 -5.88 -23.37
C LYS A 79 -9.64 -7.05 -23.52
N ASN A 80 -9.34 -8.17 -22.86
CA ASN A 80 -10.13 -9.41 -22.94
C ASN A 80 -11.07 -9.61 -21.74
N MET A 81 -11.22 -8.60 -20.87
CA MET A 81 -12.04 -8.67 -19.67
C MET A 81 -13.52 -8.38 -19.97
N PRO A 82 -14.49 -8.97 -19.23
CA PRO A 82 -15.90 -8.56 -19.30
C PRO A 82 -16.08 -7.06 -19.02
N GLU A 83 -17.00 -6.42 -19.74
CA GLU A 83 -17.19 -4.96 -19.68
C GLU A 83 -17.58 -4.48 -18.27
N GLU A 84 -18.38 -5.27 -17.55
CA GLU A 84 -18.77 -4.95 -16.16
C GLU A 84 -17.58 -4.79 -15.20
N LEU A 85 -16.47 -5.50 -15.45
CA LEU A 85 -15.30 -5.47 -14.59
C LEU A 85 -14.35 -4.33 -14.95
N LYS A 86 -14.28 -3.96 -16.24
CA LYS A 86 -13.33 -2.95 -16.74
C LYS A 86 -13.40 -1.64 -15.97
N ALA A 87 -14.60 -1.11 -15.69
CA ALA A 87 -14.75 0.15 -14.98
C ALA A 87 -14.13 0.11 -13.56
N SER A 88 -14.33 -0.99 -12.83
CA SER A 88 -13.75 -1.16 -11.49
C SER A 88 -12.22 -1.32 -11.56
N THR A 89 -11.75 -2.02 -12.58
CA THR A 89 -10.35 -2.31 -12.81
C THR A 89 -9.58 -1.05 -13.23
N THR A 90 -10.15 -0.22 -14.12
CA THR A 90 -9.58 1.08 -14.49
C THR A 90 -9.40 1.96 -13.25
N ARG A 91 -10.43 2.07 -12.40
CA ARG A 91 -10.31 2.84 -11.14
C ARG A 91 -9.20 2.32 -10.23
N ALA A 92 -9.02 1.00 -10.16
CA ALA A 92 -7.97 0.39 -9.36
C ALA A 92 -6.57 0.69 -9.92
N LEU A 93 -6.40 0.65 -11.25
CA LEU A 93 -5.18 1.06 -11.93
C LEU A 93 -4.89 2.55 -11.73
N ASP A 94 -5.87 3.42 -11.95
CA ASP A 94 -5.72 4.87 -11.78
C ASP A 94 -5.29 5.22 -10.35
N ALA A 95 -5.86 4.53 -9.36
CA ALA A 95 -5.46 4.68 -7.97
C ALA A 95 -4.04 4.14 -7.72
N GLY A 96 -3.64 3.05 -8.39
CA GLY A 96 -2.27 2.52 -8.39
C GLY A 96 -1.25 3.50 -8.94
N THR A 97 -1.53 4.04 -10.12
CA THR A 97 -0.71 5.05 -10.79
C THR A 97 -0.63 6.33 -10.01
N TYR A 98 -1.73 6.74 -9.36
CA TYR A 98 -1.68 7.89 -8.44
C TYR A 98 -0.67 7.64 -7.31
N LEU A 99 -0.76 6.50 -6.60
CA LEU A 99 0.18 6.19 -5.53
C LEU A 99 1.62 6.12 -6.02
N ALA A 100 1.87 5.50 -7.18
CA ALA A 100 3.22 5.39 -7.74
C ALA A 100 3.89 6.75 -8.00
N ASN A 101 3.09 7.80 -8.27
CA ASN A 101 3.55 9.15 -8.55
C ASN A 101 3.49 10.09 -7.33
N HIS A 102 2.93 9.64 -6.20
CA HIS A 102 2.75 10.43 -4.97
C HIS A 102 3.15 9.60 -3.74
N MET A 103 4.01 8.59 -3.92
CA MET A 103 4.44 7.71 -2.85
C MET A 103 5.26 8.51 -1.83
N HIS A 104 5.99 9.53 -2.27
CA HIS A 104 6.75 10.41 -1.38
C HIS A 104 5.85 11.28 -0.48
N GLU A 105 4.60 11.54 -0.87
CA GLU A 105 3.64 12.37 -0.13
C GLU A 105 2.94 11.61 1.01
N VAL A 106 2.97 10.27 1.00
CA VAL A 106 2.29 9.47 2.03
C VAL A 106 2.90 9.73 3.42
N PRO A 107 2.12 9.65 4.50
CA PRO A 107 2.58 10.12 5.80
C PRO A 107 3.61 9.16 6.44
N LEU A 108 3.58 7.89 6.05
CA LEU A 108 4.48 6.85 6.50
C LEU A 108 4.59 5.77 5.41
N ILE A 109 5.83 5.40 5.05
CA ILE A 109 6.12 4.19 4.25
C ILE A 109 6.64 3.11 5.19
#